data_AF-A0A1F4X2T5-F1
#
_entry.id   AF-A0A1F4X2T5-F1
#
_cell.length_a   1.000
_cell.length_b   1.000
_cell.length_c   1.000
_cell.angle_alpha   90.00
_cell.angle_beta   90.00
_cell.angle_gamma   90.00
#
_symmetry.space_group_name_H-M   'P 1'
#
loop_
_entity.id
_entity.type
_entity.pdbx_description
1 polymer ?
#
loop_
_entity_poly.entity_id
_entity_poly.type
_entity_poly.pdbx_seq_one_letter_code
_entity_poly.pdbx_strand_id
1 'polypeptide(L)'
;MRYNGGGFVSEMILERLRRLIVGMGSSRNAQDYPYPGAAFYGHMVCLLNEYSASDGDYFPYFFREYKLGPLIGKRTWGGVVGIRGFRPLIDGGYVTVPEFAAFSLESKWIIENRGTEPDIEVDNLPKLVMQGKDPQLEKGVEVLLQKIKDEPKKLPPRPPYPEKR
;
A
#
# COMPACT_ATOMS: atom_id res chain seq x y z
N MET A 1 0.23 -6.00 2.67
CA MET A 1 1.08 -5.71 3.85
C MET A 1 0.88 -6.64 5.03
N ARG A 2 -0.04 -7.62 4.97
CA ARG A 2 -0.09 -8.73 5.95
C ARG A 2 1.30 -9.34 6.16
N TYR A 3 1.66 -9.60 7.42
CA TYR A 3 2.95 -10.22 7.80
C TYR A 3 4.20 -9.41 7.40
N ASN A 4 4.07 -8.12 7.06
CA ASN A 4 5.22 -7.27 6.82
C ASN A 4 5.77 -6.74 8.15
N GLY A 5 6.96 -7.19 8.54
CA GLY A 5 7.62 -6.82 9.79
C GLY A 5 8.29 -5.45 9.82
N GLY A 6 8.25 -4.69 8.73
CA GLY A 6 8.83 -3.36 8.63
C GLY A 6 10.14 -3.29 7.83
N GLY A 7 10.89 -2.21 8.05
CA GLY A 7 12.01 -1.80 7.22
C GLY A 7 12.07 -0.29 7.07
N PHE A 8 12.28 0.21 5.85
CA PHE A 8 12.38 1.65 5.57
C PHE A 8 12.08 2.00 4.09
N VAL A 9 11.39 1.14 3.36
CA VAL A 9 11.18 1.29 1.90
C VAL A 9 9.73 1.56 1.52
N SER A 10 8.82 1.70 2.49
CA SER A 10 7.41 2.02 2.24
C SER A 10 7.25 3.27 1.39
N GLU A 11 8.02 4.32 1.66
CA GLU A 11 8.01 5.58 0.90
C GLU A 11 8.30 5.35 -0.59
N MET A 12 9.35 4.59 -0.92
CA MET A 12 9.73 4.28 -2.31
C MET A 12 8.64 3.51 -3.05
N ILE A 13 7.96 2.59 -2.35
CA ILE A 13 6.88 1.80 -2.94
C ILE A 13 5.65 2.69 -3.15
N LEU A 14 5.26 3.48 -2.15
CA LEU A 14 4.12 4.41 -2.25
C LEU A 14 4.34 5.48 -3.32
N GLU A 15 5.56 5.99 -3.47
CA GLU A 15 5.93 6.93 -4.54
C GLU A 15 5.64 6.34 -5.94
N ARG A 16 5.89 5.03 -6.12
CA ARG A 16 5.58 4.34 -7.38
C ARG A 16 4.08 4.13 -7.56
N LEU A 17 3.38 3.67 -6.51
CA LEU A 17 1.95 3.37 -6.57
C LEU A 17 1.08 4.61 -6.82
N ARG A 18 1.51 5.79 -6.34
CA ARG A 18 0.76 7.04 -6.50
C ARG A 18 1.01 7.77 -7.82
N ARG A 19 1.80 7.20 -8.75
CA ARG A 19 2.10 7.85 -10.03
C ARG A 19 0.84 8.03 -10.86
N LEU A 20 0.68 9.22 -11.41
CA LEU A 20 -0.40 9.53 -12.34
C LEU A 20 0.04 9.28 -13.78
N ILE A 21 -0.84 8.67 -14.57
CA ILE A 21 -0.72 8.71 -16.02
C ILE A 21 -1.11 10.10 -16.49
N VAL A 22 -0.22 10.73 -17.24
CA VAL A 22 -0.39 12.10 -17.76
C VAL A 22 -0.43 12.15 -19.28
N GLY A 23 -0.23 11.01 -19.95
CA GLY A 23 -0.31 10.91 -21.40
C GLY A 23 -0.31 9.47 -21.90
N MET A 24 -0.42 9.33 -23.21
CA MET A 24 -0.31 8.06 -23.93
C MET A 24 0.79 8.17 -24.97
N GLY A 25 1.65 7.16 -25.05
CA GLY A 25 2.56 6.93 -26.15
C GLY A 25 1.94 5.97 -27.17
N SER A 26 2.36 6.12 -28.41
CA SER A 26 1.97 5.21 -29.49
C SER A 26 3.18 4.79 -30.30
N SER A 27 3.14 3.57 -30.83
CA SER A 27 4.11 3.09 -31.81
C SER A 27 3.37 2.62 -33.05
N ARG A 28 4.01 2.75 -34.22
CA ARG A 28 3.39 2.46 -35.52
C ARG A 28 2.75 1.07 -35.58
N ASN A 29 3.45 0.07 -35.04
CA ASN A 29 3.07 -1.35 -35.13
C ASN A 29 2.89 -2.00 -33.74
N ALA A 30 2.59 -1.23 -32.69
CA ALA A 30 2.35 -1.76 -31.35
C ALA A 30 1.15 -1.09 -30.67
N GLN A 31 0.68 -1.70 -29.59
CA GLN A 31 -0.36 -1.12 -28.75
C GLN A 31 0.10 0.21 -28.12
N ASP A 32 -0.87 1.08 -27.86
CA ASP A 32 -0.62 2.30 -27.10
C ASP A 32 -0.23 1.94 -25.67
N TYR A 33 0.63 2.77 -25.08
CA TYR A 33 1.12 2.57 -23.72
C TYR A 33 0.99 3.86 -22.91
N PRO A 34 0.75 3.75 -21.60
CA PRO A 34 0.64 4.92 -20.75
C PRO A 34 1.99 5.62 -20.57
N TYR A 35 1.96 6.92 -20.25
CA TYR A 35 3.13 7.70 -19.88
C TYR A 35 2.91 8.37 -18.51
N PRO A 36 3.80 8.14 -17.51
CA PRO A 36 4.95 7.22 -17.57
C PRO A 36 4.50 5.75 -17.61
N GLY A 37 5.23 4.91 -18.35
CA GLY A 37 4.84 3.51 -18.60
C GLY A 37 4.82 2.60 -17.36
N ALA A 38 5.48 3.01 -16.28
CA ALA A 38 5.48 2.28 -15.01
C ALA A 38 4.33 2.68 -14.07
N ALA A 39 3.44 3.61 -14.46
CA ALA A 39 2.29 3.98 -13.65
C ALA A 39 1.21 2.90 -13.74
N PHE A 40 0.70 2.48 -12.58
CA PHE A 40 -0.44 1.57 -12.51
C PHE A 40 -1.74 2.32 -12.77
N TYR A 41 -2.61 1.77 -13.61
CA TYR A 41 -3.93 2.33 -13.92
C TYR A 41 -5.03 1.33 -13.62
N GLY A 42 -5.47 1.33 -12.37
CA GLY A 42 -6.50 0.43 -11.90
C GLY A 42 -6.93 0.80 -10.49
N HIS A 43 -7.91 0.06 -10.00
CA HIS A 43 -8.30 0.11 -8.59
C HIS A 43 -7.30 -0.69 -7.76
N MET A 44 -7.01 -0.23 -6.55
CA MET A 44 -6.15 -0.92 -5.61
C MET A 44 -6.89 -1.12 -4.28
N VAL A 45 -6.45 -2.12 -3.52
CA VAL A 45 -6.79 -2.33 -2.12
C VAL A 45 -5.52 -2.73 -1.38
N CYS A 46 -5.44 -2.45 -0.08
CA CYS A 46 -4.30 -2.88 0.73
C CYS A 46 -4.76 -3.87 1.80
N LEU A 47 -4.20 -5.09 1.78
CA LEU A 47 -4.44 -6.09 2.81
C LEU A 47 -3.48 -5.91 3.99
N LEU A 48 -4.00 -5.87 5.21
CA LEU A 48 -3.26 -5.64 6.45
C LEU A 48 -3.75 -6.56 7.59
N ASN A 49 -2.88 -6.84 8.55
CA ASN A 49 -3.25 -7.58 9.76
C ASN A 49 -2.38 -7.14 10.95
N GLU A 50 -2.64 -7.74 12.12
CA GLU A 50 -1.90 -7.50 13.36
C GLU A 50 -0.39 -7.77 13.28
N TYR A 51 0.08 -8.47 12.24
CA TYR A 51 1.50 -8.74 11.97
C TYR A 51 2.14 -7.74 10.99
N SER A 52 1.39 -6.77 10.48
CA SER A 52 1.94 -5.59 9.82
C SER A 52 2.54 -4.67 10.89
N ALA A 53 3.85 -4.43 10.84
CA ALA A 53 4.61 -3.81 11.92
C ALA A 53 5.63 -2.78 11.43
N SER A 54 5.91 -1.75 12.23
CA SER A 54 6.92 -0.71 11.97
C SER A 54 6.67 0.02 10.65
N ASP A 55 7.62 0.02 9.70
CA ASP A 55 7.37 0.57 8.35
C ASP A 55 6.17 -0.12 7.64
N GLY A 56 5.84 -1.34 8.04
CA GLY A 56 4.63 -2.08 7.64
C GLY A 56 3.34 -1.54 8.24
N ASP A 57 3.38 -0.77 9.35
CA ASP A 57 2.27 0.04 9.84
C ASP A 57 2.11 1.34 9.01
N TYR A 58 3.23 1.99 8.66
CA TYR A 58 3.22 3.24 7.89
C TYR A 58 2.70 3.07 6.47
N PHE A 59 3.03 1.98 5.80
CA PHE A 59 2.55 1.75 4.44
C PHE A 59 1.02 1.83 4.31
N PRO A 60 0.20 1.04 5.06
CA PRO A 60 -1.26 1.14 4.95
C PRO A 60 -1.78 2.50 5.41
N TYR A 61 -1.16 3.13 6.42
CA TYR A 61 -1.53 4.49 6.83
C TYR A 61 -1.42 5.48 5.67
N PHE A 62 -0.24 5.58 5.05
CA PHE A 62 -0.02 6.51 3.95
C PHE A 62 -0.67 6.07 2.64
N PHE A 63 -0.95 4.78 2.44
CA PHE A 63 -1.78 4.30 1.35
C PHE A 63 -3.19 4.92 1.40
N ARG A 64 -3.77 5.02 2.61
CA ARG A 64 -5.03 5.72 2.85
C ARG A 64 -4.90 7.22 2.65
N GLU A 65 -3.85 7.86 3.19
CA GLU A 65 -3.63 9.31 3.02
C GLU A 65 -3.47 9.71 1.55
N TYR A 66 -2.79 8.89 0.74
CA TYR A 66 -2.67 9.08 -0.70
C TYR A 66 -3.92 8.68 -1.49
N LYS A 67 -4.98 8.22 -0.81
CA LYS A 67 -6.27 7.83 -1.41
C LYS A 67 -6.12 6.77 -2.49
N LEU A 68 -5.21 5.81 -2.29
CA LEU A 68 -4.91 4.77 -3.28
C LEU A 68 -5.97 3.66 -3.32
N GLY A 69 -6.72 3.47 -2.23
CA GLY A 69 -7.79 2.49 -2.12
C GLY A 69 -8.13 2.16 -0.66
N PRO A 70 -9.11 1.28 -0.42
CA PRO A 70 -9.47 0.86 0.93
C PRO A 70 -8.47 -0.13 1.53
N LEU A 71 -8.41 -0.10 2.86
CA LEU A 71 -7.68 -1.00 3.73
C LEU A 71 -8.58 -2.15 4.17
N ILE A 72 -8.15 -3.39 4.00
CA ILE A 72 -8.97 -4.58 4.28
C ILE A 72 -8.19 -5.56 5.17
N GLY A 73 -8.79 -5.96 6.29
CA GLY A 73 -8.23 -6.97 7.19
C GLY A 73 -8.36 -6.60 8.65
N LYS A 74 -7.25 -6.63 9.41
CA LYS A 74 -7.22 -6.31 10.85
C LYS A 74 -6.24 -5.17 11.12
N ARG A 75 -6.50 -4.46 12.22
CA ARG A 75 -5.63 -3.40 12.74
C ARG A 75 -4.17 -3.89 12.84
N THR A 76 -3.24 -3.05 12.43
CA THR A 76 -1.80 -3.35 12.47
C THR A 76 -1.20 -3.30 13.88
N TRP A 77 0.08 -3.61 14.02
CA TRP A 77 0.76 -3.74 15.32
C TRP A 77 0.80 -2.44 16.13
N GLY A 78 1.17 -1.32 15.50
CA GLY A 78 1.19 0.00 16.12
C GLY A 78 2.48 0.39 16.83
N GLY A 79 3.61 -0.20 16.48
CA GLY A 79 4.93 0.22 16.98
C GLY A 79 5.73 0.89 15.87
N VAL A 80 5.73 2.22 15.83
CA VAL A 80 6.27 3.02 14.72
C VAL A 80 7.32 4.05 15.14
N VAL A 81 7.67 4.14 16.43
CA VAL A 81 8.87 4.89 16.83
C VAL A 81 10.10 4.09 16.42
N GLY A 82 10.77 4.55 15.37
CA GLY A 82 11.94 3.92 14.81
C GLY A 82 13.15 4.08 15.73
N ILE A 83 14.08 3.14 15.57
CA ILE A 83 15.25 2.97 16.43
C ILE A 83 16.50 3.50 15.75
N ARG A 84 17.43 4.06 16.53
CA ARG A 84 18.78 4.39 16.05
C ARG A 84 19.83 3.73 16.92
N GLY A 85 20.84 3.19 16.25
CA GLY A 85 22.02 2.63 16.90
C GLY A 85 21.87 1.15 17.26
N PHE A 86 22.92 0.41 16.93
CA PHE A 86 23.23 -0.88 17.52
C PHE A 86 24.33 -0.61 18.55
N ARG A 87 23.98 -0.46 19.83
CA ARG A 87 24.99 -0.31 20.89
C ARG A 87 25.26 -1.69 21.49
N PRO A 88 26.42 -2.31 21.21
CA PRO A 88 26.75 -3.61 21.78
C PRO A 88 26.97 -3.49 23.30
N LEU A 89 26.54 -4.52 24.02
CA LEU A 89 26.80 -4.73 25.44
C LEU A 89 28.07 -5.57 25.61
N ILE A 90 28.60 -5.62 26.84
CA ILE A 90 29.85 -6.34 27.16
C ILE A 90 29.80 -7.84 26.87
N ASP A 91 28.60 -8.41 26.86
CA ASP A 91 28.31 -9.83 26.58
C ASP A 91 27.96 -10.11 25.10
N GLY A 92 28.02 -9.09 24.24
CA GLY A 92 27.65 -9.20 22.82
C GLY A 92 26.16 -9.02 22.52
N GLY A 93 25.32 -8.77 23.53
CA GLY A 93 23.95 -8.31 23.35
C GLY A 93 23.89 -6.89 22.78
N TYR A 94 22.69 -6.37 22.51
CA TYR A 94 22.51 -4.98 22.09
C TYR A 94 21.19 -4.39 22.60
N VAL A 95 21.15 -3.06 22.68
CA VAL A 95 19.95 -2.29 23.04
C VAL A 95 19.54 -1.42 21.86
N THR A 96 18.23 -1.34 21.63
CA THR A 96 17.60 -0.43 20.67
C THR A 96 16.84 0.65 21.42
N VAL A 97 17.05 1.91 21.04
CA VAL A 97 16.37 3.06 21.67
C VAL A 97 15.46 3.73 20.64
N PRO A 98 14.17 3.97 20.97
CA PRO A 98 13.26 4.69 20.10
C PRO A 98 13.68 6.16 19.98
N GLU A 99 13.86 6.67 18.76
CA GLU A 99 14.40 8.02 18.51
C GLU A 99 13.56 8.86 17.55
N PHE A 100 12.90 8.27 16.55
CA PHE A 100 12.20 9.04 15.51
C PHE A 100 10.79 8.51 15.25
N ALA A 101 9.83 9.42 15.15
CA ALA A 101 8.43 9.11 14.86
C ALA A 101 7.85 10.12 13.87
N ALA A 102 6.96 9.67 12.99
CA ALA A 102 6.22 10.53 12.09
C ALA A 102 5.00 11.18 12.80
N PHE A 103 4.63 12.37 12.34
CA PHE A 103 3.44 13.11 12.75
C PHE A 103 2.69 13.63 11.51
N SER A 104 1.40 13.94 11.65
CA SER A 104 0.54 14.43 10.56
C SER A 104 0.80 15.91 10.25
N LEU A 105 0.26 16.40 9.13
CA LEU A 105 0.37 17.81 8.76
C LEU A 105 -0.34 18.76 9.75
N GLU A 106 -1.23 18.23 10.58
CA GLU A 106 -1.92 18.92 11.67
C GLU A 106 -1.18 18.84 13.01
N SER A 107 0.10 18.47 13.00
CA SER A 107 0.97 18.37 14.18
C SER A 107 0.48 17.36 15.22
N LYS A 108 -0.02 16.21 14.77
CA LYS A 108 -0.46 15.10 15.65
C LYS A 108 0.35 13.84 15.41
N TRP A 109 0.72 13.14 16.48
CA TRP A 109 1.24 11.77 16.36
C TRP A 109 0.21 10.88 15.68
N ILE A 110 0.66 10.00 14.79
CA ILE A 110 -0.24 9.26 13.92
C ILE A 110 -0.71 7.94 14.56
N ILE A 111 0.10 6.88 14.47
CA ILE A 111 -0.35 5.50 14.72
C ILE A 111 0.44 4.77 15.81
N GLU A 112 1.29 5.48 16.57
CA GLU A 112 2.00 4.88 17.69
C GLU A 112 1.03 4.40 18.77
N ASN A 113 1.27 3.19 19.29
CA ASN A 113 0.46 2.48 20.28
C ASN A 113 -1.02 2.26 19.87
N ARG A 114 -1.32 2.37 18.57
CA ARG A 114 -2.66 2.09 18.01
C ARG A 114 -2.60 1.24 16.76
N GLY A 115 -1.69 1.54 15.83
CA GLY A 115 -1.65 0.97 14.50
C GLY A 115 -2.63 1.63 13.53
N THR A 116 -2.67 1.11 12.32
CA THR A 116 -3.55 1.53 11.24
C THR A 116 -4.80 0.67 11.24
N GLU A 117 -5.96 1.30 11.42
CA GLU A 117 -7.26 0.65 11.31
C GLU A 117 -7.62 0.34 9.85
N PRO A 118 -8.23 -0.83 9.57
CA PRO A 118 -8.79 -1.14 8.26
C PRO A 118 -10.07 -0.34 8.02
N ASP A 119 -10.40 -0.08 6.74
CA ASP A 119 -11.69 0.47 6.36
C ASP A 119 -12.77 -0.62 6.32
N ILE A 120 -12.37 -1.85 6.01
CA ILE A 120 -13.21 -3.05 6.02
C ILE A 120 -12.55 -4.09 6.91
N GLU A 121 -13.10 -4.30 8.10
CA GLU A 121 -12.58 -5.30 9.03
C GLU A 121 -12.96 -6.71 8.58
N VAL A 122 -11.95 -7.58 8.40
CA VAL A 122 -12.13 -8.99 8.05
C VAL A 122 -11.06 -9.80 8.76
N ASP A 123 -11.47 -10.85 9.48
CA ASP A 123 -10.56 -11.74 10.16
C ASP A 123 -10.29 -13.02 9.35
N ASN A 124 -9.04 -13.48 9.35
CA ASN A 124 -8.64 -14.76 8.79
C ASN A 124 -8.70 -15.83 9.88
N LEU A 125 -9.92 -16.27 10.21
CA LEU A 125 -10.16 -17.25 11.26
C LEU A 125 -9.35 -18.55 11.04
N PRO A 126 -8.67 -19.10 12.06
CA PRO A 126 -7.84 -20.29 11.92
C PRO A 126 -8.58 -21.46 11.27
N LYS A 127 -9.85 -21.69 11.63
CA LYS A 127 -10.70 -22.73 11.02
C LYS A 127 -10.80 -22.59 9.50
N LEU A 128 -10.96 -21.37 8.99
CA LEU A 128 -11.11 -21.11 7.55
C LEU A 128 -9.76 -21.23 6.85
N VAL A 129 -8.70 -20.69 7.44
CA VAL A 129 -7.34 -20.78 6.89
C VAL A 129 -6.87 -22.24 6.81
N MET A 130 -7.15 -23.05 7.82
CA MET A 130 -6.87 -24.50 7.81
C MET A 130 -7.65 -25.26 6.73
N GLN A 131 -8.78 -24.72 6.26
CA GLN A 131 -9.55 -25.24 5.13
C GLN A 131 -9.05 -24.71 3.77
N GLY A 132 -7.93 -23.98 3.74
CA GLY A 132 -7.35 -23.40 2.53
C GLY A 132 -8.04 -22.12 2.05
N LYS A 133 -8.89 -21.50 2.88
CA LYS A 133 -9.59 -20.25 2.55
C LYS A 133 -8.79 -19.03 3.03
N ASP A 134 -8.97 -17.90 2.35
CA ASP A 134 -8.37 -16.63 2.75
C ASP A 134 -9.43 -15.51 2.68
N PRO A 135 -10.25 -15.36 3.74
CA PRO A 135 -11.33 -14.37 3.78
C PRO A 135 -10.91 -12.93 3.44
N GLN A 136 -9.73 -12.49 3.91
CA GLN A 136 -9.22 -11.14 3.62
C GLN A 136 -8.87 -10.98 2.14
N LEU A 137 -8.22 -11.97 1.53
CA LEU A 137 -7.91 -11.95 0.09
C LEU A 137 -9.19 -12.02 -0.75
N GLU A 138 -10.10 -12.94 -0.41
CA GLU A 138 -11.39 -13.10 -1.07
C GLU A 138 -12.18 -11.79 -1.04
N LYS A 139 -12.23 -11.10 0.12
CA LYS A 139 -12.86 -9.79 0.22
C LYS A 139 -12.17 -8.72 -0.62
N GLY A 140 -10.83 -8.72 -0.66
CA GLY A 140 -10.08 -7.81 -1.53
C GLY A 140 -10.42 -7.97 -3.00
N VAL A 141 -10.52 -9.22 -3.47
CA VAL A 141 -10.94 -9.55 -4.84
C VAL A 141 -12.37 -9.11 -5.10
N GLU A 142 -13.30 -9.40 -4.17
CA GLU A 142 -14.70 -8.98 -4.27
C GLU A 142 -14.82 -7.46 -4.45
N VAL A 143 -14.15 -6.68 -3.60
CA VAL A 143 -14.16 -5.21 -3.65
C VAL A 143 -13.58 -4.69 -4.96
N LEU A 144 -12.47 -5.26 -5.43
CA LEU A 144 -11.85 -4.86 -6.70
C LEU A 144 -12.75 -5.17 -7.90
N LEU A 145 -13.34 -6.36 -7.95
CA LEU A 145 -14.25 -6.75 -9.04
C LEU A 145 -15.48 -5.84 -9.07
N GLN A 146 -16.02 -5.47 -7.91
CA GLN A 146 -17.13 -4.52 -7.83
C GLN A 146 -16.72 -3.14 -8.35
N LYS A 147 -15.57 -2.60 -7.90
CA LYS A 147 -15.06 -1.31 -8.39
C LYS A 147 -14.75 -1.29 -9.89
N ILE A 148 -14.27 -2.39 -10.46
CA ILE A 148 -14.04 -2.50 -11.91
C ILE A 148 -15.35 -2.39 -12.69
N LYS A 149 -16.44 -2.97 -12.15
CA LYS A 149 -17.78 -2.88 -12.77
C LYS A 149 -18.37 -1.48 -12.64
N ASP A 150 -18.30 -0.89 -11.45
CA ASP A 150 -18.96 0.39 -11.15
C ASP A 150 -18.18 1.59 -11.72
N GLU A 151 -16.86 1.51 -11.74
CA GLU A 151 -15.96 2.59 -12.17
C GLU A 151 -14.90 2.05 -13.16
N PRO A 152 -15.28 1.66 -14.38
CA PRO A 152 -14.33 1.09 -15.33
C PRO A 152 -13.26 2.12 -15.73
N LYS A 153 -11.99 1.80 -15.46
CA LYS A 153 -10.82 2.60 -15.85
C LYS A 153 -10.48 2.31 -17.32
N LYS A 154 -10.68 3.29 -18.21
CA LYS A 154 -10.36 3.19 -19.64
C LYS A 154 -9.32 4.22 -20.03
N LEU A 155 -8.32 3.80 -20.81
CA LEU A 155 -7.34 4.69 -21.42
C LEU A 155 -7.91 5.30 -22.70
N PRO A 156 -7.53 6.54 -23.05
CA PRO A 156 -8.03 7.18 -24.26
C PRO A 156 -7.50 6.46 -25.52
N PRO A 157 -8.28 6.44 -26.62
CA PRO A 157 -7.82 5.86 -27.88
C PRO A 157 -6.78 6.76 -28.56
N ARG A 158 -6.00 6.16 -29.47
CA ARG A 158 -5.08 6.89 -30.35
C ARG A 158 -5.82 7.96 -31.17
N PRO A 159 -5.33 9.21 -31.23
CA PRO A 159 -5.87 10.19 -32.17
C PRO A 159 -5.54 9.82 -33.62
N PRO A 160 -6.27 10.35 -34.61
CA PRO A 160 -5.92 10.22 -36.03
C PRO A 160 -4.49 10.74 -36.31
N TYR A 161 -3.86 10.22 -37.35
CA TYR A 161 -2.57 10.75 -37.78
C TYR A 161 -2.73 12.19 -38.29
N PRO A 162 -1.75 13.08 -38.02
CA PRO A 162 -1.77 14.43 -38.56
C PRO A 162 -1.86 14.43 -40.08
N GLU A 163 -2.68 15.32 -40.64
CA GLU A 163 -2.70 15.56 -42.08
C GLU A 163 -1.35 16.12 -42.53
N LYS A 164 -0.84 15.60 -43.65
CA LYS A 164 0.37 16.17 -44.28
C LYS A 164 -0.01 17.56 -44.79
N ARG A 165 0.66 18.60 -44.28
CA ARG A 165 0.61 19.94 -44.86
C ARG A 165 1.35 19.98 -46.19
#